data_AF-A0A1F6BH33-F1
#
_entry.id   AF-A0A1F6BH33-F1
#
_cell.length_a   1.000
_cell.length_b   1.000
_cell.length_c   1.000
_cell.angle_alpha   90.00
_cell.angle_beta   90.00
_cell.angle_gamma   90.00
#
_symmetry.space_group_name_H-M   'P 1'
#
loop_
_entity.id
_entity.type
_entity.pdbx_description
1 polymer ?
#
loop_
_entity_poly.entity_id
_entity_poly.type
_entity_poly.pdbx_seq_one_letter_code
_entity_poly.pdbx_strand_id
1 'polypeptide(L)'
;MPRFFLVLFLSFALSIFIITPVVAQTPTPTGIPTCDLCGWCNRDINPKPSDWDACQKCLYDATSGLPKEHTYYTVLGCFSTNPADYVQQLLTIVFSMAGGIAFLAVLAGSGMVLTSSGNPEKLKNGKDLIVSSILGILIILFAIFLLRVVGVDILNIPGFT
;
A
#
# COMPACT_ATOMS: atom_id res chain seq x y z
N MET A 1 -24.98 -12.42 7.18
CA MET A 1 -24.42 -11.18 6.61
C MET A 1 -23.06 -10.79 7.17
N PRO A 2 -22.77 -10.77 8.50
CA PRO A 2 -21.41 -10.47 8.98
C PRO A 2 -20.37 -11.52 8.53
N ARG A 3 -20.82 -12.77 8.34
CA ARG A 3 -19.98 -13.88 7.88
C ARG A 3 -19.46 -13.74 6.44
N PHE A 4 -20.17 -13.05 5.55
CA PHE A 4 -19.72 -12.89 4.16
C PHE A 4 -18.61 -11.83 4.06
N PHE A 5 -18.77 -10.72 4.77
CA PHE A 5 -17.73 -9.68 4.89
C PHE A 5 -16.50 -10.23 5.62
N LEU A 6 -16.71 -11.03 6.67
CA LEU A 6 -15.64 -11.71 7.39
C LEU A 6 -14.92 -12.73 6.50
N VAL A 7 -15.63 -13.49 5.66
CA VAL A 7 -15.02 -14.44 4.70
C VAL A 7 -14.24 -13.73 3.59
N LEU A 8 -14.71 -12.59 3.09
CA LEU A 8 -14.01 -11.81 2.06
C LEU A 8 -12.74 -11.13 2.63
N PHE A 9 -12.82 -10.66 3.89
CA PHE A 9 -11.67 -10.17 4.63
C PHE A 9 -10.68 -11.29 4.98
N LEU A 10 -11.17 -12.48 5.36
CA LEU A 10 -10.33 -13.66 5.60
C LEU A 10 -9.70 -14.19 4.31
N SER A 11 -10.39 -14.13 3.16
CA SER A 11 -9.81 -14.52 1.88
C SER A 11 -8.74 -13.54 1.40
N PHE A 12 -8.95 -12.24 1.61
CA PHE A 12 -7.95 -11.21 1.29
C PHE A 12 -6.73 -11.30 2.23
N ALA A 13 -6.96 -11.55 3.53
CA ALA A 13 -5.91 -11.81 4.51
C ALA A 13 -5.15 -13.12 4.22
N LEU A 14 -5.84 -14.17 3.77
CA LEU A 14 -5.23 -15.44 3.37
C LEU A 14 -4.38 -15.26 2.09
N SER A 15 -4.82 -14.43 1.14
CA SER A 15 -4.00 -14.11 -0.04
C SER A 15 -2.74 -13.29 0.27
N ILE A 16 -2.75 -12.47 1.32
CA ILE A 16 -1.55 -11.78 1.83
C ILE A 16 -0.60 -12.79 2.51
N PHE A 17 -1.12 -13.87 3.09
CA PHE A 17 -0.32 -14.93 3.72
C PHE A 17 0.31 -15.93 2.72
N ILE A 18 -0.13 -15.95 1.46
CA ILE A 18 0.45 -16.78 0.38
C ILE A 18 1.57 -16.03 -0.38
N ILE A 19 1.91 -14.80 0.02
CA ILE A 19 3.19 -14.21 -0.38
C ILE A 19 4.27 -15.08 0.27
N THR A 20 4.97 -15.83 -0.57
CA THR A 20 5.98 -16.82 -0.24
C THR A 20 6.95 -16.33 0.84
N PRO A 21 7.46 -17.20 1.74
CA PRO A 21 8.64 -16.84 2.50
C PRO A 21 9.78 -16.65 1.49
N VAL A 22 10.21 -15.40 1.30
CA VAL A 22 11.53 -15.12 0.73
C VAL A 22 12.53 -15.84 1.62
N VAL A 23 13.15 -16.89 1.07
CA VAL A 23 14.26 -17.56 1.71
C VAL A 23 15.42 -16.57 1.70
N ALA A 24 15.73 -16.00 2.87
CA ALA A 24 17.00 -15.35 3.10
C ALA A 24 18.10 -16.39 2.88
N GLN A 25 18.91 -16.21 1.84
CA GLN A 25 20.06 -17.06 1.56
C GLN A 25 21.03 -16.95 2.74
N THR A 26 21.42 -18.08 3.32
CA THR A 26 22.46 -18.10 4.36
C THR A 26 23.80 -17.68 3.74
N PRO A 27 24.52 -16.74 4.36
CA PRO A 27 25.78 -16.25 3.83
C PRO A 27 26.81 -17.39 3.86
N THR A 28 27.27 -17.82 2.68
CA THR A 28 28.44 -18.68 2.55
C THR A 28 29.68 -17.77 2.45
N PRO A 29 30.69 -17.89 3.32
CA PRO A 29 31.80 -16.96 3.34
C PRO A 29 32.94 -17.45 2.46
N THR A 30 33.20 -16.79 1.32
CA THR A 30 34.49 -16.85 0.65
C THR A 30 34.85 -15.52 -0.02
N GLY A 31 35.94 -14.90 0.47
CA GLY A 31 36.80 -13.93 -0.24
C GLY A 31 36.17 -12.61 -0.68
N ILE A 32 36.50 -11.52 0.03
CA ILE A 32 36.02 -10.12 -0.12
C ILE A 32 35.29 -9.81 -1.46
N PRO A 33 33.96 -9.99 -1.53
CA PRO A 33 33.12 -9.35 -2.54
C PRO A 33 32.28 -8.28 -1.84
N THR A 34 32.46 -7.01 -2.17
CA THR A 34 31.54 -5.96 -1.72
C THR A 34 30.20 -6.20 -2.40
N CYS A 35 29.31 -6.93 -1.72
CA CYS A 35 27.92 -7.04 -2.12
C CYS A 35 27.31 -5.64 -2.16
N ASP A 36 26.50 -5.39 -3.18
CA ASP A 36 25.66 -4.21 -3.28
C ASP A 36 24.60 -4.23 -2.12
N LEU A 37 24.10 -3.07 -1.68
CA LEU A 37 22.94 -2.96 -0.76
C LEU A 37 21.74 -3.80 -1.21
N CYS A 38 21.61 -4.08 -2.51
CA CYS A 38 20.60 -4.95 -3.09
C CYS A 38 20.94 -6.45 -3.07
N GLY A 39 22.03 -6.86 -2.42
CA GLY A 39 22.40 -8.26 -2.23
C GLY A 39 22.99 -8.96 -3.47
N TRP A 40 23.24 -8.24 -4.58
CA TRP A 40 23.92 -8.82 -5.74
C TRP A 40 25.44 -8.86 -5.50
N CYS A 41 25.95 -10.07 -5.24
CA CYS A 41 27.36 -10.34 -5.01
C CYS A 41 27.97 -11.06 -6.22
N ASN A 42 29.24 -10.80 -6.53
CA ASN A 42 30.02 -11.53 -7.55
C ASN A 42 29.35 -11.57 -8.94
N ARG A 43 29.30 -10.41 -9.61
CA ARG A 43 28.52 -10.18 -10.84
C ARG A 43 28.97 -10.98 -12.06
N ASP A 44 30.19 -11.52 -12.01
CA ASP A 44 30.76 -12.33 -13.10
C ASP A 44 30.28 -13.79 -13.05
N ILE A 45 29.87 -14.27 -11.87
CA ILE A 45 29.49 -15.68 -11.63
C ILE A 45 28.00 -15.79 -11.35
N ASN A 46 27.43 -14.85 -10.59
CA ASN A 46 26.04 -14.92 -10.18
C ASN A 46 25.13 -14.15 -11.13
N PRO A 47 24.07 -14.79 -11.66
CA PRO A 47 23.09 -14.08 -12.48
C PRO A 47 22.39 -12.98 -11.68
N LYS A 48 21.99 -11.90 -12.36
CA LYS A 48 21.23 -10.78 -11.78
C LYS A 48 19.92 -11.30 -11.16
N PRO A 49 19.64 -11.04 -9.87
CA PRO A 49 18.36 -11.40 -9.27
C PRO A 49 17.21 -10.60 -9.90
N SER A 50 16.01 -11.20 -9.97
CA SER A 50 14.83 -10.57 -10.58
C SER A 50 14.46 -9.23 -9.93
N ASP A 51 14.59 -9.13 -8.61
CA ASP A 51 14.18 -7.94 -7.84
C ASP A 51 15.25 -6.85 -7.80
N TRP A 52 16.43 -7.10 -8.37
CA TRP A 52 17.54 -6.15 -8.33
C TRP A 52 17.19 -4.83 -9.02
N ASP A 53 16.39 -4.86 -10.08
CA ASP A 53 16.01 -3.64 -10.81
C ASP A 53 15.15 -2.70 -9.95
N ALA A 54 14.20 -3.27 -9.21
CA ALA A 54 13.33 -2.52 -8.28
C ALA A 54 14.11 -2.02 -7.07
N CYS A 55 14.99 -2.87 -6.53
CA CYS A 55 15.87 -2.50 -5.43
C CYS A 55 16.85 -1.39 -5.82
N GLN A 56 17.47 -1.48 -7.00
CA GLN A 56 18.44 -0.49 -7.47
C GLN A 56 17.79 0.88 -7.63
N LYS A 57 16.60 0.95 -8.24
CA LYS A 57 15.84 2.20 -8.39
C LYS A 57 15.47 2.84 -7.05
N CYS A 58 15.21 2.00 -6.04
CA CYS A 58 14.90 2.45 -4.71
C CYS A 58 16.14 3.01 -3.98
N LEU A 59 17.18 2.19 -3.84
CA LEU A 59 18.34 2.49 -2.99
C LEU A 59 19.40 3.36 -3.66
N TYR A 60 19.47 3.42 -4.99
CA TYR A 60 20.48 4.22 -5.68
C TYR A 60 19.85 5.38 -6.43
N ASP A 61 20.59 6.49 -6.47
CA ASP A 61 20.27 7.60 -7.34
C ASP A 61 20.76 7.33 -8.77
N ALA A 62 19.88 7.56 -9.74
CA ALA A 62 20.16 7.36 -11.16
C ALA A 62 21.19 8.36 -11.69
N THR A 63 21.33 9.52 -11.05
CA THR A 63 22.27 10.57 -11.48
C THR A 63 23.66 10.45 -10.87
N SER A 64 23.78 10.04 -9.61
CA SER A 64 25.06 9.96 -8.89
C SER A 64 25.60 8.54 -8.72
N GLY A 65 24.77 7.50 -8.88
CA GLY A 65 25.16 6.12 -8.61
C GLY A 65 25.47 5.84 -7.13
N LEU A 66 25.21 6.81 -6.25
CA LEU A 66 25.41 6.72 -4.80
C LEU A 66 24.16 6.17 -4.11
N PRO A 67 24.31 5.50 -2.96
CA PRO A 67 23.17 5.08 -2.16
C PRO A 67 22.40 6.31 -1.63
N LYS A 68 21.08 6.28 -1.75
CA LYS A 68 20.18 7.28 -1.17
C LYS A 68 20.12 7.08 0.33
N GLU A 69 20.43 8.12 1.08
CA GLU A 69 20.27 8.10 2.53
C GLU A 69 18.78 8.03 2.91
N HIS A 70 18.50 7.50 4.11
CA HIS A 70 17.15 7.38 4.66
C HIS A 70 16.15 6.63 3.76
N THR A 71 16.61 5.73 2.90
CA THR A 71 15.75 4.99 1.97
C THR A 71 16.04 3.50 2.09
N TYR A 72 14.99 2.71 2.30
CA TYR A 72 15.07 1.27 2.51
C TYR A 72 14.17 0.53 1.53
N TYR A 73 14.68 -0.54 0.94
CA TYR A 73 13.89 -1.42 0.10
C TYR A 73 13.29 -2.54 0.95
N THR A 74 11.96 -2.63 0.96
CA THR A 74 11.21 -3.64 1.71
C THR A 74 10.30 -4.43 0.78
N VAL A 75 9.69 -5.51 1.28
CA VAL A 75 8.68 -6.29 0.53
C VAL A 75 7.49 -5.43 0.08
N LEU A 76 7.18 -4.37 0.83
CA LEU A 76 6.10 -3.43 0.51
C LEU A 76 6.52 -2.33 -0.48
N GLY A 77 7.77 -2.37 -0.95
CA GLY A 77 8.36 -1.38 -1.83
C GLY A 77 9.38 -0.49 -1.12
N CYS A 78 9.65 0.66 -1.74
CA CYS A 78 10.66 1.60 -1.30
C CYS A 78 10.10 2.55 -0.24
N PHE A 79 10.66 2.55 0.97
CA PHE A 79 10.27 3.46 2.04
C PHE A 79 11.37 4.47 2.33
N SER A 80 11.02 5.75 2.37
CA SER A 80 11.90 6.80 2.87
C SER A 80 11.58 7.09 4.34
N THR A 81 12.60 7.19 5.20
CA THR A 81 12.49 7.61 6.60
C THR A 81 12.61 9.13 6.77
N ASN A 82 12.66 9.89 5.67
CA ASN A 82 12.52 11.33 5.72
C ASN A 82 11.09 11.69 6.19
N PRO A 83 10.91 12.53 7.23
CA PRO A 83 9.59 12.81 7.81
C PRO A 83 8.53 13.28 6.80
N ALA A 84 8.91 14.06 5.78
CA ALA A 84 7.96 14.52 4.76
C ALA A 84 7.50 13.37 3.84
N ASP A 85 8.46 12.65 3.25
CA ASP A 85 8.19 11.55 2.32
C ASP A 85 7.50 10.36 3.02
N TYR A 86 7.87 10.07 4.26
CA TYR A 86 7.29 8.99 5.06
C TYR A 86 5.78 9.19 5.27
N VAL A 87 5.36 10.41 5.63
CA VAL A 87 3.94 10.73 5.86
C VAL A 87 3.17 10.61 4.54
N GLN A 88 3.75 11.06 3.42
CA GLN A 88 3.09 10.98 2.11
C GLN A 88 2.94 9.52 1.64
N GLN A 89 3.96 8.69 1.82
CA GLN A 89 3.92 7.27 1.50
C GLN A 89 2.87 6.55 2.35
N LEU A 90 2.84 6.82 3.66
CA LEU A 90 1.87 6.24 4.58
C LEU A 90 0.43 6.65 4.24
N LEU A 91 0.19 7.95 3.97
CA LEU A 91 -1.12 8.44 3.54
C LEU A 91 -1.60 7.72 2.28
N THR A 92 -0.72 7.59 1.29
CA THR A 92 -1.06 6.95 0.00
C THR A 92 -1.49 5.49 0.20
N ILE A 93 -0.77 4.75 1.03
CA ILE A 93 -1.09 3.35 1.35
C ILE A 93 -2.45 3.27 2.06
N VAL A 94 -2.67 4.07 3.10
CA VAL A 94 -3.93 4.07 3.87
C VAL A 94 -5.11 4.46 2.98
N PHE A 95 -4.98 5.46 2.12
CA PHE A 95 -6.07 5.87 1.22
C PHE A 95 -6.37 4.84 0.14
N SER A 96 -5.34 4.19 -0.41
CA SER A 96 -5.55 3.11 -1.38
C SER A 96 -6.35 1.96 -0.76
N MET A 97 -6.04 1.59 0.48
CA MET A 97 -6.78 0.56 1.22
C MET A 97 -8.20 1.03 1.58
N ALA A 98 -8.36 2.24 2.09
CA ALA A 98 -9.66 2.78 2.47
C ALA A 98 -10.62 2.90 1.27
N GLY A 99 -10.11 3.41 0.14
CA GLY A 99 -10.86 3.49 -1.11
C GLY A 99 -11.25 2.13 -1.66
N GLY A 100 -10.34 1.15 -1.61
CA GLY A 100 -10.61 -0.23 -2.03
C GLY A 100 -11.70 -0.90 -1.18
N ILE A 101 -11.62 -0.79 0.14
CA ILE A 101 -12.60 -1.39 1.07
C ILE A 101 -13.98 -0.74 0.87
N ALA A 102 -14.03 0.58 0.76
CA ALA A 102 -15.29 1.29 0.61
C ALA A 102 -15.93 1.04 -0.77
N PHE A 103 -15.12 0.90 -1.84
CA PHE A 103 -15.61 0.46 -3.15
C PHE A 103 -16.26 -0.93 -3.09
N LEU A 104 -15.63 -1.90 -2.42
CA LEU A 104 -16.20 -3.23 -2.23
C LEU A 104 -17.49 -3.20 -1.39
N ALA A 105 -17.56 -2.35 -0.37
CA ALA A 105 -18.76 -2.18 0.46
C ALA A 105 -19.95 -1.64 -0.36
N VAL A 106 -19.71 -0.67 -1.26
CA VAL A 106 -20.74 -0.15 -2.17
C VAL A 106 -21.22 -1.24 -3.13
N LEU A 107 -20.32 -2.05 -3.69
CA LEU A 107 -20.69 -3.18 -4.56
C LEU A 107 -21.57 -4.20 -3.81
N ALA A 108 -21.19 -4.55 -2.57
CA ALA A 108 -21.96 -5.46 -1.74
C ALA A 108 -23.36 -4.92 -1.40
N GLY A 109 -23.46 -3.62 -1.04
CA GLY A 109 -24.73 -2.97 -0.79
C GLY A 109 -25.61 -2.88 -2.04
N SER A 110 -25.01 -2.60 -3.19
CA SER A 110 -25.70 -2.56 -4.48
C SER A 110 -26.28 -3.94 -4.85
N GLY A 111 -25.48 -5.00 -4.72
CA GLY A 111 -25.94 -6.37 -4.93
C GLY A 111 -27.08 -6.77 -3.97
N MET A 112 -27.03 -6.31 -2.73
CA MET A 112 -28.10 -6.55 -1.74
C MET A 112 -29.41 -5.89 -2.14
N VAL A 113 -29.39 -4.63 -2.61
CA VAL A 113 -30.59 -3.93 -3.08
C VAL A 113 -31.20 -4.62 -4.29
N LEU A 114 -30.37 -5.01 -5.26
CA LEU A 114 -30.84 -5.66 -6.51
C LEU A 114 -31.44 -7.05 -6.25
N THR A 115 -30.89 -7.81 -5.30
CA THR A 115 -31.35 -9.18 -4.97
C THR A 115 -32.43 -9.23 -3.89
N SER A 116 -32.97 -8.09 -3.48
CA SER A 116 -33.91 -8.02 -2.35
C SER A 116 -35.32 -8.56 -2.64
N SER A 117 -35.67 -8.85 -3.90
CA SER A 117 -36.94 -9.49 -4.31
C SER A 117 -38.21 -8.93 -3.63
N GLY A 118 -38.23 -7.62 -3.34
CA GLY A 118 -39.35 -6.95 -2.69
C GLY A 118 -39.39 -6.98 -1.15
N ASN A 119 -38.39 -7.57 -0.48
CA ASN A 119 -38.30 -7.51 0.99
C ASN A 119 -37.80 -6.11 1.45
N PRO A 120 -38.61 -5.35 2.20
CA PRO A 120 -38.27 -3.98 2.60
C PRO A 120 -37.08 -3.91 3.57
N GLU A 121 -36.84 -4.95 4.36
CA GLU A 121 -35.73 -5.01 5.33
C GLU A 121 -34.37 -5.11 4.61
N LYS A 122 -34.27 -5.97 3.60
CA LYS A 122 -33.03 -6.11 2.80
C LYS A 122 -32.76 -4.89 1.94
N LEU A 123 -33.81 -4.26 1.41
CA LEU A 123 -33.69 -2.99 0.68
C LEU A 123 -33.15 -1.87 1.57
N LYS A 124 -33.68 -1.76 2.80
CA LYS A 124 -33.20 -0.75 3.75
C LYS A 124 -31.75 -1.00 4.15
N ASN A 125 -31.40 -2.24 4.51
CA ASN A 125 -30.04 -2.58 4.91
C ASN A 125 -29.03 -2.35 3.77
N GLY A 126 -29.40 -2.67 2.52
CA GLY A 126 -28.55 -2.40 1.36
C GLY A 126 -28.33 -0.89 1.13
N LYS A 127 -29.39 -0.08 1.27
CA LYS A 127 -29.29 1.39 1.18
C LYS A 127 -28.42 1.98 2.29
N ASP A 128 -28.62 1.54 3.53
CA ASP A 128 -27.85 2.02 4.68
C ASP A 128 -26.35 1.68 4.52
N LEU A 129 -26.03 0.52 3.96
CA LEU A 129 -24.64 0.11 3.67
C LEU A 129 -23.99 0.99 2.59
N ILE A 130 -24.72 1.32 1.52
CA ILE A 130 -24.23 2.22 0.45
C ILE A 130 -23.99 3.62 1.01
N VAL A 131 -24.98 4.16 1.74
CA VAL A 131 -24.91 5.52 2.30
C VAL A 131 -23.77 5.66 3.31
N SER A 132 -23.61 4.69 4.22
CA SER A 132 -22.50 4.71 5.19
C SER A 132 -21.13 4.62 4.52
N SER A 133 -20.99 3.83 3.44
CA SER A 133 -19.74 3.71 2.68
C SER A 133 -19.37 5.01 1.96
N ILE A 134 -20.35 5.66 1.32
CA ILE A 134 -20.15 6.95 0.63
C ILE A 134 -19.80 8.06 1.64
N LEU A 135 -20.50 8.11 2.77
CA LEU A 135 -20.20 9.08 3.83
C LEU A 135 -18.79 8.89 4.39
N GLY A 136 -18.33 7.64 4.58
CA GLY A 136 -16.97 7.36 5.04
C GLY A 136 -15.90 7.90 4.08
N ILE A 137 -16.03 7.61 2.78
CA ILE A 137 -15.13 8.16 1.76
C ILE A 137 -15.19 9.69 1.73
N LEU A 138 -16.39 10.27 1.84
CA LEU A 138 -16.58 11.72 1.80
C LEU A 138 -15.85 12.41 2.95
N ILE A 139 -15.94 11.87 4.17
CA ILE A 139 -15.23 12.40 5.35
C ILE A 139 -13.71 12.35 5.14
N ILE A 140 -13.21 11.23 4.60
CA ILE A 140 -11.78 11.07 4.28
C ILE A 140 -11.33 12.13 3.29
N LEU A 141 -12.08 12.34 2.20
CA LEU A 141 -11.76 13.31 1.17
C LEU A 141 -11.74 14.73 1.72
N PHE A 142 -12.73 15.08 2.55
CA PHE A 142 -12.77 16.38 3.23
C PHE A 142 -11.60 16.58 4.19
N ALA A 143 -11.19 15.54 4.93
CA ALA A 143 -10.05 15.63 5.84
C ALA A 143 -8.75 15.95 5.09
N ILE A 144 -8.51 15.30 3.94
CA ILE A 144 -7.34 15.59 3.10
C ILE A 144 -7.42 16.99 2.53
N PHE A 145 -8.60 17.40 2.05
CA PHE A 145 -8.79 18.75 1.51
C PHE A 145 -8.43 19.82 2.56
N LEU A 146 -8.90 19.68 3.79
CA LEU A 146 -8.54 20.58 4.88
C LEU A 146 -7.05 20.52 5.20
N LEU A 147 -6.44 19.34 5.20
CA LEU A 147 -5.00 19.18 5.44
C LEU A 147 -4.17 19.84 4.34
N ARG A 148 -4.61 19.80 3.08
CA ARG A 148 -3.96 20.48 1.96
C ARG A 148 -4.10 22.00 2.08
N VAL A 149 -5.31 22.50 2.33
CA VAL A 149 -5.55 23.94 2.47
C VAL A 149 -4.73 24.50 3.64
N VAL A 150 -4.80 23.89 4.82
CA VAL A 150 -4.08 24.41 5.98
C VAL A 150 -2.57 24.13 5.89
N GLY A 151 -2.17 22.90 5.52
CA GLY A 151 -0.77 22.47 5.51
C GLY A 151 0.07 23.03 4.35
N VAL A 152 -0.51 23.13 3.15
CA VAL A 152 0.21 23.59 1.96
C VAL A 152 -0.04 25.07 1.71
N ASP A 153 -1.32 25.47 1.65
CA ASP A 153 -1.66 26.83 1.19
C ASP A 153 -1.43 27.90 2.27
N ILE A 154 -1.60 27.56 3.55
CA ILE A 154 -1.40 28.52 4.66
C ILE A 154 -0.01 28.41 5.29
N LEU A 155 0.45 27.19 5.61
CA LEU A 155 1.72 26.96 6.32
C LEU A 155 2.93 26.73 5.40
N ASN A 156 2.71 26.56 4.09
CA ASN A 156 3.75 26.34 3.08
C ASN A 156 4.79 25.30 3.48
N ILE A 157 4.34 24.14 3.97
CA ILE A 157 5.25 23.08 4.41
C ILE A 157 5.78 22.36 3.15
N PRO A 158 7.08 22.48 2.81
CA PRO A 158 7.64 21.80 1.65
C PRO A 158 7.59 20.29 1.85
N GLY A 159 6.98 19.55 0.91
CA GLY A 159 6.90 18.08 0.93
C GLY A 159 5.50 17.48 0.84
N PHE A 160 4.43 18.27 0.94
CA PHE A 160 3.06 17.81 0.65
C PHE A 160 2.64 18.28 -0.75
N THR A 161 2.90 17.47 -1.79
CA THR A 161 2.42 17.74 -3.16
C THR A 161 1.54 16.62 -3.69
#